data_AF-A0A7G8GU85-F1
#
_entry.id   AF-A0A7G8GU85-F1
#
_cell.length_a   1.000
_cell.length_b   1.000
_cell.length_c   1.000
_cell.angle_alpha   90.00
_cell.angle_beta   90.00
_cell.angle_gamma   90.00
#
_symmetry.space_group_name_H-M   'P 1'
#
loop_
_entity.id
_entity.type
_entity.pdbx_description
1 polymer ?
#
loop_
_entity_poly.entity_id
_entity_poly.type
_entity_poly.pdbx_seq_one_letter_code
_entity_poly.pdbx_strand_id
1 'polypeptide(L)' 'MAFDSGDKTDRFIAAAKTRAEAALNEPAPKLTALEKGMLESLRRGGRPVRHG' A
#
# COMPACT_ATOMS: atom_id res chain seq x y z
N MET A 1 27.42 2.90 -13.41
CA MET A 1 26.65 3.36 -12.24
C MET A 1 25.19 3.42 -12.65
N ALA A 2 24.43 2.35 -12.40
CA ALA A 2 23.01 2.30 -12.73
C ALA A 2 22.22 3.03 -11.63
N PHE A 3 21.22 3.80 -12.04
CA PHE A 3 20.52 4.78 -11.22
C PHE A 3 19.68 4.09 -10.13
N ASP A 4 20.15 4.21 -8.89
CA ASP A 4 19.57 3.73 -7.60
C ASP A 4 18.25 4.46 -7.22
N SER A 5 17.51 4.94 -8.21
CA SER A 5 16.32 5.78 -8.04
C SER A 5 15.02 4.98 -8.08
N GLY A 6 15.01 3.81 -8.74
CA GLY A 6 13.86 2.88 -8.71
C GLY A 6 13.67 2.26 -7.33
N ASP A 7 14.77 1.87 -6.70
CA ASP A 7 14.77 1.14 -5.42
C ASP A 7 14.10 1.88 -4.27
N LYS A 8 14.28 3.20 -4.13
CA LYS A 8 13.73 3.93 -2.97
C LYS A 8 12.21 4.03 -3.02
N THR A 9 11.67 4.32 -4.20
CA THR A 9 10.23 4.41 -4.40
C THR A 9 9.60 3.03 -4.26
N ASP A 10 10.20 2.00 -4.88
CA ASP A 10 9.68 0.64 -4.81
C ASP A 10 9.73 0.08 -3.39
N ARG A 11 10.81 0.35 -2.64
CA ARG A 11 10.92 0.00 -1.22
C ARG A 11 9.86 0.72 -0.38
N PHE A 12 9.56 1.98 -0.68
CA PHE A 12 8.52 2.74 0.02
C PHE A 12 7.13 2.16 -0.22
N ILE A 13 6.80 1.84 -1.47
CA ILE A 13 5.53 1.20 -1.85
C ILE A 13 5.42 -0.20 -1.24
N ALA A 14 6.49 -1.00 -1.27
CA ALA A 14 6.51 -2.32 -0.66
C ALA A 14 6.33 -2.26 0.87
N ALA A 15 6.95 -1.29 1.54
CA ALA A 15 6.78 -1.08 2.97
C ALA A 15 5.34 -0.67 3.33
N ALA A 16 4.74 0.24 2.54
CA ALA A 16 3.36 0.66 2.72
C ALA A 16 2.38 -0.51 2.52
N LYS A 17 2.62 -1.35 1.51
CA LYS A 17 1.81 -2.55 1.25
C LYS A 17 1.90 -3.55 2.40
N THR A 18 3.10 -3.83 2.89
CA THR A 18 3.32 -4.74 4.02
C THR A 18 2.58 -4.28 5.28
N ARG A 19 2.62 -2.97 5.56
CA ARG A 19 1.90 -2.39 6.71
C ARG A 19 0.38 -2.42 6.53
N ALA A 20 -0.11 -2.16 5.32
CA ALA A 20 -1.52 -2.31 4.99
C ALA A 20 -2.00 -3.76 5.14
N GLU A 21 -1.19 -4.75 4.74
CA GLU A 21 -1.50 -6.18 4.93
C GLU A 21 -1.54 -6.56 6.42
N ALA A 22 -0.56 -6.14 7.21
CA ALA A 22 -0.55 -6.37 8.66
C ALA A 22 -1.80 -5.76 9.35
N ALA A 23 -2.22 -4.59 8.88
CA ALA A 23 -3.38 -3.87 9.36
C ALA A 23 -4.74 -4.47 8.95
N LEU A 24 -4.78 -5.52 8.12
CA LEU A 24 -6.05 -6.16 7.71
C LEU A 24 -6.83 -6.69 8.92
N ASN A 25 -6.11 -7.23 9.90
CA ASN A 25 -6.69 -7.87 11.10
C ASN A 25 -6.72 -6.93 12.32
N GLU A 26 -6.23 -5.69 12.19
CA GLU A 26 -6.27 -4.71 13.27
C GLU A 26 -7.60 -3.92 13.25
N PRO A 27 -8.25 -3.72 14.41
CA PRO A 27 -9.53 -3.01 14.48
C PRO A 27 -9.40 -1.49 14.26
N ALA A 28 -8.24 -0.89 14.56
CA ALA A 28 -8.00 0.55 14.38
C ALA A 28 -6.53 0.85 14.01
N PRO A 29 -6.08 0.48 12.80
CA PRO A 29 -4.68 0.60 12.42
C PRO A 29 -4.27 2.07 12.17
N LYS A 30 -3.15 2.49 12.77
CA LYS A 30 -2.58 3.83 12.57
C LYS A 30 -1.77 3.87 11.27
N LEU A 31 -2.48 4.01 10.16
CA LEU A 31 -1.91 4.07 8.81
C LEU A 31 -1.89 5.49 8.26
N THR A 32 -0.91 5.77 7.40
CA THR A 32 -0.85 6.96 6.55
C THR A 32 -1.94 6.92 5.48
N ALA A 33 -2.20 8.05 4.81
CA ALA A 33 -3.21 8.12 3.75
C ALA A 33 -2.97 7.09 2.61
N LEU A 34 -1.71 6.89 2.23
CA LEU A 34 -1.33 5.90 1.20
C LEU A 34 -1.62 4.47 1.67
N GLU A 35 -1.17 4.11 2.86
CA GLU A 35 -1.37 2.78 3.44
C GLU A 35 -2.86 2.48 3.68
N LYS A 36 -3.66 3.48 4.08
CA LYS A 36 -5.12 3.37 4.18
C LYS A 36 -5.76 3.06 2.82
N GLY A 37 -5.37 3.78 1.77
CA GLY A 37 -5.83 3.49 0.41
C GLY A 37 -5.44 2.09 -0.07
N MET A 38 -4.23 1.63 0.26
CA MET A 38 -3.80 0.26 -0.01
C MET A 38 -4.61 -0.77 0.78
N LEU A 39 -4.85 -0.55 2.07
CA LEU A 39 -5.66 -1.41 2.91
C LEU A 39 -7.10 -1.51 2.39
N GLU A 40 -7.70 -0.39 2.00
CA GLU A 40 -9.04 -0.37 1.39
C GLU A 40 -9.08 -1.13 0.07
N SER A 41 -8.07 -0.98 -0.79
CA SER A 41 -7.92 -1.74 -2.03
C SER A 41 -7.80 -3.25 -1.77
N LEU A 42 -6.99 -3.64 -0.78
CA LEU A 42 -6.83 -5.04 -0.35
C LEU A 42 -8.14 -5.62 0.20
N ARG A 43 -8.85 -4.89 1.07
CA ARG A 43 -10.16 -5.29 1.60
C ARG A 43 -11.23 -5.42 0.51
N ARG A 44 -11.16 -4.59 -0.53
CA ARG A 44 -12.05 -4.64 -1.70
C ARG A 44 -11.68 -5.72 -2.71
N GLY A 45 -10.64 -6.53 -2.44
CA GLY A 45 -10.23 -7.63 -3.31
C GLY A 45 -9.50 -7.18 -4.59
N GLY A 46 -8.83 -6.02 -4.56
CA GLY A 46 -7.98 -5.57 -5.66
C GLY A 46 -8.74 -5.23 -6.95
N ARG A 47 -10.04 -4.88 -6.88
CA ARG A 47 -10.72 -4.34 -8.05
C ARG A 47 -10.20 -2.93 -8.30
N PRO A 48 -9.42 -2.68 -9.38
CA PRO A 48 -9.15 -1.31 -9.78
C PRO A 48 -10.50 -0.64 -10.01
N VAL A 49 -10.71 0.49 -9.35
CA VAL A 49 -11.86 1.34 -9.65
C VAL A 49 -11.62 1.81 -11.09
N ARG A 50 -12.25 1.16 -12.08
CA ARG A 50 -12.38 1.72 -13.42
C ARG A 50 -13.20 2.99 -13.21
N HIS A 51 -12.52 4.14 -13.22
CA HIS A 51 -13.18 5.39 -13.56
C HIS A 51 -13.64 5.25 -15.00
N GLY A 52 -14.93 4.89 -15.17
CA GLY A 52 -15.66 5.00 -16.43
C GLY A 52 -16.28 6.37 -16.56
#